data_AF-A0A521Z6R0-F1
#
_entry.id   AF-A0A521Z6R0-F1
#
_cell.length_a   1.000
_cell.length_b   1.000
_cell.length_c   1.000
_cell.angle_alpha   90.00
_cell.angle_beta   90.00
_cell.angle_gamma   90.00
#
_symmetry.space_group_name_H-M   'P 1'
#
loop_
_entity.id
_entity.type
_entity.pdbx_description
1 polymer ?
#
loop_
_entity_poly.entity_id
_entity_poly.type
_entity_poly.pdbx_seq_one_letter_code
_entity_poly.pdbx_strand_id
1 'polypeptide(L)'
;MSTATLAVRRNQNLYRTKTDMKLGPVSATVVVVAAISVLALLYLTQVTKVGVLGYQVSDLQRQRAEAVSNKQELEVEAARLTSIQSIQKSGTVQKMVASSQVSY
;
A
#
# COMPACT_ATOMS: atom_id res chain seq x y z
N MET A 1 -3.41 15.89 66.80
CA MET A 1 -3.55 16.69 65.56
C MET A 1 -3.14 18.12 65.88
N SER A 2 -1.92 18.50 65.56
CA SER A 2 -1.38 19.84 65.87
C SER A 2 -1.53 20.71 64.62
N THR A 3 -2.55 21.56 64.61
CA THR A 3 -2.75 22.57 63.56
C THR A 3 -1.81 23.73 63.86
N ALA A 4 -0.70 23.82 63.12
CA ALA A 4 0.17 24.98 63.17
C ALA A 4 -0.56 26.19 62.58
N THR A 5 -1.10 27.06 63.44
CA THR A 5 -1.67 28.34 63.05
C THR A 5 -0.52 29.28 62.68
N LEU A 6 -0.35 29.53 61.39
CA LEU A 6 0.60 30.52 60.86
C LEU A 6 0.17 31.91 61.33
N ALA A 7 0.83 32.42 62.37
CA ALA A 7 0.66 33.80 62.81
C ALA A 7 1.25 34.76 61.77
N VAL A 8 0.41 35.22 60.84
CA VAL A 8 0.78 36.20 59.81
C VAL A 8 1.06 37.54 60.51
N ARG A 9 2.34 37.96 60.53
CA ARG A 9 2.73 39.28 61.04
C ARG A 9 2.51 40.36 59.98
N ARG A 10 1.98 41.52 60.39
CA ARG A 10 1.80 42.70 59.50
C ARG A 10 3.17 43.18 58.98
N ASN A 11 3.17 43.63 57.73
CA ASN A 11 4.33 44.20 57.02
C ASN A 11 5.45 43.20 56.65
N GLN A 12 5.12 41.94 56.40
CA GLN A 12 6.05 41.02 55.72
C GLN A 12 5.75 41.01 54.23
N ASN A 13 6.72 41.48 53.43
CA ASN A 13 6.65 41.42 51.98
C ASN A 13 6.90 39.97 51.54
N LEU A 14 5.83 39.15 51.55
CA LEU A 14 5.86 37.75 51.16
C LEU A 14 6.01 37.66 49.63
N TYR A 15 7.24 37.73 49.14
CA TYR A 15 7.53 37.41 47.75
C TYR A 15 7.37 35.91 47.54
N ARG A 16 6.33 35.51 46.79
CA ARG A 16 6.13 34.12 46.40
C ARG A 16 7.06 33.83 45.22
N THR A 17 8.17 33.14 45.48
CA THR A 17 9.04 32.63 44.43
C THR A 17 8.22 31.69 43.54
N LYS A 18 7.87 32.15 42.34
CA LYS A 18 7.29 31.29 41.32
C LYS A 18 8.40 30.32 40.91
N THR A 19 8.20 29.03 41.15
CA THR A 19 9.07 27.98 40.63
C THR A 19 8.88 27.94 39.12
N ASP A 20 9.67 28.74 38.42
CA ASP A 20 9.74 28.73 36.96
C ASP A 20 10.61 27.53 36.58
N MET A 21 9.99 26.46 36.09
CA MET A 21 10.72 25.26 35.67
C MET A 21 11.45 25.59 34.37
N LYS A 22 12.63 26.20 34.50
CA LYS A 22 13.50 26.53 33.38
C LYS A 22 14.15 25.23 32.90
N LEU A 23 13.69 24.69 31.78
CA LEU A 23 14.50 23.71 31.04
C LEU A 23 15.80 24.40 30.65
N GLY A 24 16.93 23.85 31.11
CA GLY A 24 18.25 24.33 30.71
C GLY A 24 18.48 24.13 29.21
N PRO A 25 19.35 24.93 28.57
CA PRO A 25 19.55 24.91 27.12
C PRO A 25 19.91 23.50 26.60
N VAL A 26 20.68 22.72 27.38
CA VAL A 26 21.03 21.33 27.04
C VAL A 26 19.80 20.40 27.08
N SER A 27 18.92 20.54 28.07
CA SER A 27 17.71 19.72 28.14
C SER A 27 16.74 20.02 27.01
N ALA A 28 16.63 21.29 26.61
CA ALA A 28 15.79 21.71 25.48
C ALA A 28 16.30 21.14 24.15
N THR A 29 17.61 21.18 23.90
CA THR A 29 18.19 20.60 22.66
C THR A 29 18.02 19.10 22.59
N VAL A 30 18.20 18.38 23.71
CA VAL A 30 17.97 16.93 23.76
C VAL A 30 16.52 16.57 23.43
N VAL A 31 15.55 17.33 23.95
CA VAL A 31 14.13 17.14 23.63
C VAL A 31 13.86 17.39 22.15
N VAL A 32 14.45 18.43 21.56
CA VAL A 32 14.30 18.73 20.13
C VAL A 32 14.90 17.61 19.27
N VAL A 33 16.10 17.13 19.59
CA VAL A 33 16.73 16.01 18.88
C VAL A 33 15.89 14.73 18.99
N ALA A 34 15.35 14.44 20.17
CA ALA A 34 14.45 13.31 20.38
C ALA A 34 13.14 13.46 19.58
N ALA A 35 12.57 14.66 19.49
CA ALA A 35 11.38 14.91 18.68
C ALA A 35 11.65 14.68 17.18
N ILE A 36 12.78 15.17 16.68
CA ILE A 36 13.20 14.98 15.29
C ILE A 36 13.44 13.50 15.00
N SER A 37 14.09 12.77 15.90
CA SER A 37 14.38 11.34 15.71
C SER A 37 13.10 10.51 15.63
N VAL A 38 12.10 10.80 16.47
CA VAL A 38 10.79 10.14 16.40
C VAL A 38 10.10 10.43 15.07
N LEU A 39 10.09 11.69 14.60
CA LEU A 39 9.53 12.04 13.30
C LEU A 39 10.25 11.36 12.13
N ALA A 40 11.58 11.25 12.19
CA ALA A 40 12.38 10.55 11.19
C ALA A 40 12.04 9.05 11.13
N LEU A 41 11.86 8.40 12.28
CA LEU A 41 11.46 6.99 12.36
C LEU A 41 10.04 6.76 11.82
N LEU A 42 9.11 7.67 12.09
CA LEU A 42 7.75 7.62 11.54
C LEU A 42 7.74 7.79 10.02
N TYR A 43 8.60 8.67 9.49
CA TYR A 43 8.74 8.84 8.04
C TYR A 43 9.30 7.56 7.40
N LEU A 44 10.32 6.94 8.00
CA LEU A 44 10.90 5.70 7.50
C LEU A 44 9.86 4.57 7.44
N THR A 45 8.97 4.46 8.42
CA THR A 45 7.90 3.45 8.42
C THR A 45 6.88 3.65 7.30
N GLN A 46 6.58 4.90 6.94
CA GLN A 46 5.72 5.20 5.80
C GLN A 46 6.40 4.79 4.48
N VAL A 47 7.68 5.09 4.33
CA VAL A 47 8.46 4.72 3.14
C VAL A 47 8.50 3.20 2.94
N THR A 48 8.71 2.41 4.00
CA THR A 48 8.74 0.94 3.89
C THR A 48 7.38 0.34 3.55
N LYS A 49 6.28 0.85 4.15
CA LYS A 49 4.93 0.34 3.84
C LYS A 49 4.51 0.65 2.40
N VAL A 50 4.79 1.85 1.91
CA VAL A 50 4.47 2.25 0.52
C VAL A 50 5.30 1.44 -0.48
N GLY A 51 6.58 1.17 -0.18
CA GLY A 51 7.42 0.32 -1.02
C GLY A 51 6.86 -1.09 -1.18
N VAL A 52 6.57 -1.78 -0.08
CA VAL A 52 6.09 -3.18 -0.11
C VAL A 52 4.69 -3.30 -0.72
N LEU A 53 3.77 -2.39 -0.37
CA LEU A 53 2.42 -2.36 -0.95
C LEU A 53 2.46 -2.07 -2.45
N GLY A 54 3.34 -1.17 -2.90
CA GLY A 54 3.52 -0.85 -4.32
C GLY A 54 3.96 -2.06 -5.14
N TYR A 55 4.93 -2.83 -4.65
CA TYR A 55 5.39 -4.04 -5.34
C TYR A 55 4.31 -5.13 -5.42
N GLN A 56 3.56 -5.37 -4.34
CA GLN A 56 2.48 -6.36 -4.34
C GLN A 56 1.35 -5.96 -5.30
N VAL A 57 0.97 -4.69 -5.33
CA VAL A 57 -0.06 -4.19 -6.25
C VAL A 57 0.41 -4.30 -7.69
N SER A 58 1.66 -3.93 -7.99
CA SER A 58 2.24 -4.04 -9.33
C SER A 58 2.29 -5.50 -9.80
N ASP A 59 2.65 -6.43 -8.93
CA ASP A 59 2.73 -7.85 -9.31
C ASP A 59 1.33 -8.45 -9.55
N LEU A 60 0.36 -8.11 -8.69
CA LEU A 60 -1.05 -8.49 -8.90
C LEU A 60 -1.63 -7.90 -10.20
N GLN A 61 -1.29 -6.65 -10.53
CA GLN A 61 -1.69 -6.04 -11.81
C GLN A 61 -1.07 -6.77 -13.00
N ARG A 62 0.20 -7.17 -12.90
CA ARG A 62 0.90 -7.93 -13.94
C ARG A 62 0.27 -9.30 -14.15
N GLN A 63 0.04 -10.05 -13.07
CA GLN A 63 -0.64 -11.35 -13.11
C GLN A 63 -2.06 -11.23 -13.68
N ARG A 64 -2.80 -10.18 -13.32
CA ARG A 64 -4.13 -9.91 -13.90
C ARG A 64 -4.06 -9.63 -15.39
N ALA A 65 -3.11 -8.82 -15.85
CA ALA A 65 -2.94 -8.50 -17.26
C ALA A 65 -2.60 -9.76 -18.08
N GLU A 66 -1.71 -10.61 -17.56
CA GLU A 66 -1.37 -11.91 -18.15
C GLU A 66 -2.59 -12.84 -18.23
N ALA A 67 -3.34 -12.98 -17.12
CA ALA A 67 -4.55 -13.80 -17.10
C ALA A 67 -5.63 -13.30 -18.09
N VAL A 68 -5.77 -11.98 -18.25
CA VAL A 68 -6.70 -11.39 -19.23
C VAL A 68 -6.24 -11.67 -20.66
N SER A 69 -4.94 -11.54 -20.94
CA SER A 69 -4.37 -11.86 -22.26
C SER A 69 -4.62 -13.32 -22.62
N ASN A 70 -4.28 -14.24 -21.72
CA ASN A 70 -4.48 -15.68 -21.93
C ASN A 70 -5.96 -16.01 -22.15
N LYS A 71 -6.86 -15.35 -21.43
CA LYS A 71 -8.30 -15.53 -21.64
C LYS A 71 -8.73 -15.07 -23.03
N GLN A 72 -8.27 -13.91 -23.49
CA GLN A 72 -8.59 -13.43 -24.83
C GLN A 72 -8.06 -14.36 -25.92
N GLU A 73 -6.84 -14.88 -25.77
CA GLU A 73 -6.28 -15.87 -26.70
C GLU A 73 -7.10 -17.17 -26.73
N LEU A 74 -7.50 -17.67 -25.57
CA LEU A 74 -8.35 -18.86 -25.46
C LEU A 74 -9.75 -18.63 -26.06
N GLU A 75 -10.34 -17.46 -25.88
CA GLU A 75 -11.63 -17.11 -26.49
C GLU A 75 -11.54 -17.06 -28.03
N VAL A 76 -10.45 -16.50 -28.58
CA VAL A 76 -10.20 -16.48 -30.02
C VAL A 76 -10.02 -17.90 -30.57
N GLU A 77 -9.23 -18.74 -29.91
CA GLU A 77 -9.02 -20.12 -30.34
C GLU A 77 -10.30 -20.96 -30.23
N ALA A 78 -11.09 -20.76 -29.18
CA ALA A 78 -12.40 -21.40 -29.05
C ALA A 78 -13.36 -20.99 -30.17
N ALA A 79 -13.41 -19.70 -30.52
CA ALA A 79 -14.21 -19.20 -31.64
C ALA A 79 -13.74 -19.79 -32.99
N ARG A 80 -12.43 -19.92 -33.17
CA ARG A 80 -11.82 -20.55 -34.34
C ARG A 80 -12.21 -22.03 -34.46
N LEU A 81 -12.05 -22.81 -33.37
CA LEU A 81 -12.44 -24.21 -33.32
C LEU A 81 -13.94 -24.40 -33.59
N THR A 82 -14.78 -23.53 -33.03
CA THR A 82 -16.24 -23.53 -33.27
C THR A 82 -16.56 -23.25 -34.73
N SER A 83 -15.84 -22.31 -35.37
CA SER A 83 -15.99 -21.99 -36.78
C SER A 83 -15.59 -23.18 -37.67
N ILE A 84 -14.47 -23.85 -37.38
CA ILE A 84 -14.02 -25.05 -38.09
C ILE A 84 -15.06 -26.17 -37.94
N GLN A 85 -15.56 -26.41 -36.72
CA GLN A 85 -16.59 -27.42 -36.47
C GLN A 85 -17.88 -27.11 -37.23
N SER A 86 -18.28 -25.85 -37.31
CA SER A 86 -19.46 -25.40 -38.06
C SER A 86 -19.29 -25.61 -39.56
N ILE A 87 -18.11 -25.32 -40.11
CA ILE A 87 -17.78 -25.58 -41.52
C ILE A 87 -17.81 -27.08 -41.82
N GLN A 88 -17.19 -27.92 -40.98
CA GLN A 88 -17.22 -29.38 -41.14
C GLN A 88 -18.64 -29.96 -41.08
N LYS A 89 -19.50 -29.41 -40.21
CA LYS A 89 -20.90 -29.82 -40.10
C LYS A 89 -21.78 -29.28 -41.23
N SER A 90 -21.31 -28.29 -42.00
CA SER A 90 -22.08 -27.73 -43.10
C SER A 90 -22.30 -28.80 -44.19
N GLY A 91 -23.53 -28.88 -44.70
CA GLY A 91 -23.92 -29.88 -45.70
C GLY A 91 -23.16 -29.79 -47.02
N THR A 92 -22.43 -28.70 -47.27
CA THR A 92 -21.55 -28.52 -48.44
C THR A 92 -20.28 -29.37 -48.31
N VAL A 93 -19.65 -29.42 -47.13
CA VAL A 93 -18.42 -30.20 -46.87
C VAL A 93 -18.71 -31.70 -46.81
N GLN A 94 -19.85 -32.10 -46.23
CA GLN A 94 -20.26 -33.51 -46.19
C GLN A 94 -20.52 -34.13 -47.57
N LYS A 95 -20.77 -33.29 -48.58
CA LYS A 95 -20.96 -33.71 -49.98
C LYS A 95 -19.66 -33.69 -50.79
N MET A 96 -18.54 -33.26 -50.21
CA MET A 96 -17.23 -33.28 -50.86
C MET A 96 -16.60 -34.67 -50.71
N VAL A 97 -16.17 -35.25 -51.83
CA VAL A 97 -15.45 -36.53 -51.88
C VAL A 97 -13.95 -36.26 -51.96
N ALA A 98 -13.12 -37.05 -51.27
CA ALA A 98 -11.67 -36.88 -51.28
C ALA A 98 -11.11 -37.11 -52.69
N SER A 99 -10.60 -36.07 -53.34
CA SER A 99 -9.94 -36.16 -54.65
C SER A 99 -8.50 -36.62 -54.47
N SER A 100 -8.21 -37.86 -54.83
CA SER A 100 -6.84 -38.37 -54.93
C SER A 100 -6.18 -37.89 -56.22
N GLN A 101 -5.08 -37.14 -56.06
CA GLN A 101 -4.10 -36.72 -57.08
C GLN A 101 -4.52 -35.62 -58.07
N VAL A 102 -3.93 -34.44 -57.87
CA VAL A 102 -3.66 -33.49 -58.96
C VAL A 102 -2.28 -33.85 -59.50
N SER A 103 -2.24 -34.54 -60.64
CA SER A 103 -1.01 -34.66 -61.44
C SER A 103 -0.88 -33.38 -62.27
N TYR A 104 0.26 -32.71 -62.16
CA TYR A 104 0.70 -31.66 -63.09
C TYR A 104 1.11 -32.28 -64.43
#